data_AF-A0A2M7DIG5-F1
#
_entry.id   AF-A0A2M7DIG5-F1
#
_cell.length_a   1.000
_cell.length_b   1.000
_cell.length_c   1.000
_cell.angle_alpha   90.00
_cell.angle_beta   90.00
_cell.angle_gamma   90.00
#
_symmetry.space_group_name_H-M   'P 1'
#
loop_
_entity.id
_entity.type
_entity.pdbx_description
1 polymer ?
#
loop_
_entity_poly.entity_id
_entity_poly.type
_entity_poly.pdbx_seq_one_letter_code
_entity_poly.pdbx_strand_id
1 'polypeptide(L)' 'FFAKKARGSMTRYILDNEVNTYNDLLKFNMDGYAFNAVETKNENKPVFIR' A
#
# COMPACT_ATOMS: atom_id res chain seq x y z
N PHE A 1 -8.32 -8.53 -12.55
CA PHE A 1 -7.51 -7.43 -13.12
C PHE A 1 -7.31 -6.24 -12.16
N PHE A 2 -7.47 -6.40 -10.84
CA PHE A 2 -7.42 -5.27 -9.89
C PHE A 2 -6.00 -4.94 -9.39
N ALA A 3 -5.15 -5.96 -9.22
CA ALA A 3 -3.78 -5.79 -8.72
C ALA A 3 -2.91 -4.89 -9.60
N LYS A 4 -3.15 -4.82 -10.93
CA LYS A 4 -2.44 -3.90 -11.83
C LYS A 4 -2.82 -2.44 -11.58
N LYS A 5 -4.11 -2.16 -11.31
CA LYS A 5 -4.59 -0.82 -10.96
C LYS A 5 -4.09 -0.38 -9.57
N ALA A 6 -4.09 -1.30 -8.61
CA ALA A 6 -3.57 -1.04 -7.26
C ALA A 6 -2.11 -0.57 -7.28
N ARG A 7 -1.26 -1.17 -8.13
CA ARG A 7 0.13 -0.73 -8.31
C ARG A 7 0.24 0.72 -8.77
N GLY A 8 -0.55 1.13 -9.77
CA GLY A 8 -0.56 2.52 -10.23
C GLY A 8 -1.05 3.49 -9.14
N SER A 9 -2.04 3.07 -8.36
CA SER A 9 -2.61 3.86 -7.26
C SER A 9 -1.60 4.01 -6.11
N MET A 10 -0.84 2.96 -5.81
CA MET A 10 0.26 2.99 -4.85
C MET A 10 1.34 3.99 -5.28
N THR A 11 1.77 3.94 -6.55
CA THR A 11 2.76 4.90 -7.07
C THR A 11 2.25 6.33 -6.97
N ARG A 12 0.96 6.56 -7.26
CA ARG A 12 0.35 7.88 -7.14
C ARG A 12 0.32 8.37 -5.69
N TYR A 13 -0.06 7.51 -4.74
CA TYR A 13 -0.07 7.83 -3.32
C TYR A 13 1.32 8.22 -2.79
N ILE A 14 2.37 7.51 -3.22
CA ILE A 14 3.77 7.80 -2.85
C ILE A 14 4.17 9.21 -3.30
N LEU A 15 3.82 9.56 -4.55
CA LEU A 15 4.13 10.88 -5.12
C LEU A 15 3.32 12.00 -4.45
N ASP A 16 2.02 11.80 -4.26
CA ASP A 16 1.12 12.83 -3.72
C ASP A 16 1.36 13.11 -2.22
N ASN A 17 1.82 12.12 -1.45
CA ASN A 17 2.08 12.25 0.00
C ASN A 17 3.56 12.31 0.37
N GLU A 18 4.46 12.40 -0.63
CA GLU A 18 5.91 12.41 -0.45
C GLU A 18 6.38 11.34 0.55
N VAL A 19 5.94 10.11 0.32
CA VAL A 19 6.19 8.98 1.23
C VAL A 19 7.67 8.65 1.23
N ASN A 20 8.35 8.98 2.33
CA ASN A 20 9.79 8.74 2.52
C ASN A 20 10.09 7.65 3.56
N THR A 21 9.09 7.25 4.36
CA THR A 21 9.26 6.24 5.41
C THR A 21 8.41 5.00 5.14
N TYR A 22 8.88 3.87 5.64
CA TYR A 22 8.14 2.61 5.58
C TYR A 22 6.75 2.73 6.25
N ASN A 23 6.68 3.46 7.37
CA ASN A 23 5.44 3.59 8.13
C ASN A 23 4.37 4.40 7.38
N ASP A 24 4.78 5.33 6.51
CA ASP A 24 3.85 6.10 5.67
C ASP A 24 3.36 5.29 4.47
N LEU A 25 4.17 4.34 3.99
CA LEU A 25 3.77 3.37 2.97
C LEU A 25 2.66 2.45 3.50
N LEU A 26 2.74 2.03 4.76
CA LEU A 26 1.71 1.20 5.42
C LEU A 26 0.36 1.90 5.56
N LYS A 27 0.34 3.25 5.57
CA LYS A 27 -0.89 4.04 5.64
C LYS A 27 -1.64 4.13 4.30
N PHE A 28 -1.14 3.47 3.25
CA PHE A 28 -1.81 3.44 1.96
C PHE A 28 -3.26 2.93 2.09
N ASN A 29 -4.21 3.78 1.69
CA ASN A 29 -5.64 3.52 1.82
C ASN A 29 -6.48 3.90 0.58
N MET A 30 -5.87 3.99 -0.61
CA MET A 30 -6.59 4.35 -1.84
C MET A 30 -7.42 3.20 -2.42
N ASP A 31 -8.47 3.52 -3.16
CA ASP A 31 -9.36 2.56 -3.86
C ASP A 31 -9.95 1.45 -2.94
N GLY A 32 -10.05 1.74 -1.63
CA GLY A 32 -10.56 0.80 -0.62
C GLY A 32 -9.56 -0.28 -0.20
N TYR A 33 -8.30 -0.17 -0.61
CA TYR A 33 -7.23 -1.01 -0.06
C TYR A 33 -6.87 -0.56 1.35
N ALA A 34 -6.47 -1.49 2.20
CA ALA A 34 -5.98 -1.23 3.55
C ALA A 34 -4.88 -2.23 3.90
N PHE A 35 -3.91 -1.77 4.68
CA PHE A 35 -2.84 -2.63 5.17
C PHE A 35 -3.37 -3.68 6.15
N ASN A 36 -2.97 -4.95 5.95
CA ASN A 36 -3.28 -6.04 6.87
C ASN A 36 -2.01 -6.55 7.53
N ALA A 37 -1.84 -6.21 8.81
CA ALA A 37 -0.72 -6.67 9.63
C ALA A 37 -0.75 -8.19 9.88
N VAL A 38 -1.94 -8.81 9.92
CA VAL A 38 -2.10 -10.24 10.24
C VAL A 38 -1.57 -11.12 9.11
N GLU A 39 -1.79 -10.73 7.86
CA GLU A 39 -1.28 -11.46 6.69
C GLU A 39 0.13 -11.06 6.30
N THR A 40 0.63 -9.93 6.81
CA THR A 40 2.00 -9.48 6.57
C THR A 40 2.97 -10.31 7.41
N LYS A 41 3.40 -11.44 6.86
CA LYS A 41 4.39 -12.34 7.48
C LYS A 41 5.84 -11.84 7.37
N ASN A 42 6.11 -10.93 6.43
CA ASN A 42 7.44 -10.42 6.16
C ASN A 42 7.36 -8.91 6.03
N GLU A 43 8.19 -8.18 6.77
CA GLU A 43 8.24 -6.72 6.78
C GLU A 43 8.52 -6.15 5.38
N ASN A 44 9.32 -6.85 4.56
CA ASN A 44 9.61 -6.41 3.19
C ASN A 44 8.47 -6.70 2.19
N LYS A 45 7.38 -7.34 2.62
CA LYS A 45 6.23 -7.70 1.78
C LYS A 45 4.92 -7.34 2.50
N PRO A 46 4.63 -6.04 2.68
CA PRO A 46 3.36 -5.61 3.26
C PRO A 46 2.19 -6.06 2.38
N VAL A 47 1.19 -6.67 3.01
CA VAL A 47 -0.02 -7.16 2.35
C VAL A 47 -1.13 -6.12 2.51
N PHE A 48 -1.72 -5.73 1.37
CA PHE A 48 -2.86 -4.82 1.32
C PHE A 48 -4.09 -5.56 0.79
N ILE A 49 -5.18 -5.49 1.53
CA ILE A 49 -6.46 -6.13 1.22
C ILE A 49 -7.52 -5.07 0.91
N ARG A 50 -8.54 -5.44 0.14
CA ARG A 50 -9.74 -4.64 -0.11
C ARG A 50 -10.96 -5.45 0.31
#